data_AF-A0A8R1ITT0-F1
#
_entry.id   AF-A0A8R1ITT0-F1
#
_cell.length_a   1.000
_cell.length_b   1.000
_cell.length_c   1.000
_cell.angle_alpha   90.00
_cell.angle_beta   90.00
_cell.angle_gamma   90.00
#
_symmetry.space_group_name_H-M   'P 1'
#
loop_
_entity.id
_entity.type
_entity.pdbx_description
1 polymer ?
#
loop_
_entity_poly.entity_id
_entity_poly.type
_entity_poly.pdbx_seq_one_letter_code
_entity_poly.pdbx_strand_id
1 'polypeptide(L)'
;MAMKKDEISTKEQPSKFSIINFLFPISAAISVRSASAAYADFFAERVEFNSVVYSFQQLKDGIALLEDGVDPFVTKNMHFLPLTLHFFRHLLNTFPSLILPLFIFLDVATALMISQAAGTVWRRVKGDKEAQRIETLVFNLYAFNPITIVSTGILSMTV
;
A
#
# COMPACT_ATOMS: atom_id res chain seq x y z
N MET A 1 -14.31 48.35 -36.87
CA MET A 1 -14.54 48.34 -35.41
C MET A 1 -14.39 46.91 -34.94
N ALA A 2 -13.49 46.70 -33.98
CA ALA A 2 -12.90 45.42 -33.63
C ALA A 2 -13.77 44.57 -32.69
N MET A 3 -13.48 43.25 -32.72
CA MET A 3 -13.60 42.25 -31.64
C MET A 3 -14.96 42.00 -30.96
N LYS A 4 -15.42 40.75 -31.03
CA LYS A 4 -15.23 39.82 -29.90
C LYS A 4 -15.30 38.35 -30.37
N LYS A 5 -14.14 37.73 -30.37
CA LYS A 5 -13.92 36.29 -30.32
C LYS A 5 -14.20 35.82 -28.87
N ASP A 6 -14.37 34.51 -28.72
CA ASP A 6 -14.23 33.75 -27.47
C ASP A 6 -15.50 33.61 -26.60
N GLU A 7 -16.14 32.44 -26.71
CA GLU A 7 -16.21 31.44 -25.62
C GLU A 7 -17.21 30.34 -26.01
N ILE A 8 -16.81 29.48 -26.96
CA ILE A 8 -17.35 28.12 -26.98
C ILE A 8 -16.57 27.40 -25.88
N SER A 9 -17.12 27.45 -24.67
CA SER A 9 -16.68 26.61 -23.55
C SER A 9 -16.89 25.15 -23.95
N THR A 10 -15.88 24.56 -24.58
CA THR A 10 -15.71 23.11 -24.61
C THR A 10 -15.66 22.67 -23.16
N LYS A 11 -16.78 22.14 -22.66
CA LYS A 11 -16.81 21.32 -21.45
C LYS A 11 -15.85 20.15 -21.69
N GLU A 12 -14.59 20.31 -21.28
CA GLU A 12 -13.67 19.19 -21.13
C GLU A 12 -14.36 18.21 -20.19
N GLN A 13 -14.76 17.05 -20.72
CA GLN A 13 -15.31 16.00 -19.89
C GLN A 13 -14.25 15.57 -18.88
N PRO A 14 -14.62 15.29 -17.62
CA PRO A 14 -13.67 14.87 -16.61
C PRO A 14 -12.94 13.62 -17.10
N SER A 15 -11.62 13.71 -17.21
CA SER A 15 -10.80 12.57 -17.60
C SER A 15 -11.00 11.46 -16.57
N LYS A 16 -11.66 10.37 -16.98
CA LYS A 16 -11.89 9.23 -16.10
C LYS A 16 -10.56 8.59 -15.75
N PHE A 17 -10.39 8.25 -14.48
CA PHE A 17 -9.29 7.41 -14.04
C PHE A 17 -9.27 6.11 -14.86
N SER A 18 -8.14 5.83 -15.51
CA SER A 18 -7.97 4.64 -16.36
C SER A 18 -6.87 3.77 -15.81
N ILE A 19 -7.24 2.61 -15.27
CA ILE A 19 -6.33 1.59 -14.73
C ILE A 19 -5.32 1.13 -15.79
N ILE A 20 -5.68 1.19 -17.08
CA ILE A 20 -4.83 0.77 -18.19
C ILE A 20 -3.52 1.57 -18.21
N ASN A 21 -3.58 2.86 -17.88
CA ASN A 21 -2.39 3.72 -17.81
C ASN A 21 -1.43 3.31 -16.70
N PHE A 22 -1.91 2.54 -15.72
CA PHE A 22 -1.15 2.08 -14.57
C PHE A 22 -0.65 0.64 -14.73
N LEU A 23 -0.99 -0.09 -15.79
CA LEU A 23 -0.57 -1.49 -15.95
C LEU A 23 0.95 -1.66 -15.91
N PHE A 24 1.68 -0.84 -16.66
CA PHE A 24 3.14 -0.86 -16.66
C PHE A 24 3.74 -0.54 -15.28
N PRO A 25 3.41 0.60 -14.63
CA PRO A 25 4.00 0.92 -13.33
C PRO A 25 3.53 -0.01 -12.21
N ILE A 26 2.31 -0.57 -12.28
CA ILE A 26 1.85 -1.64 -11.37
C ILE A 26 2.75 -2.88 -11.53
N SER A 27 2.96 -3.35 -12.75
CA SER A 27 3.82 -4.52 -13.00
C SER A 27 5.23 -4.28 -12.45
N ALA A 28 5.81 -3.11 -12.71
CA ALA A 28 7.12 -2.75 -12.18
C ALA A 28 7.13 -2.70 -10.64
N ALA A 29 6.10 -2.14 -10.01
CA ALA A 29 5.97 -2.08 -8.55
C ALA A 29 5.88 -3.48 -7.90
N ILE A 30 5.18 -4.42 -8.55
CA ILE A 30 5.09 -5.82 -8.12
C ILE A 30 6.45 -6.51 -8.26
N SER A 31 7.12 -6.36 -9.41
CA SER A 31 8.42 -6.98 -9.67
C SER A 31 9.49 -6.50 -8.69
N VAL A 32 9.58 -5.19 -8.44
CA VAL A 32 10.56 -4.62 -7.50
C VAL A 32 10.32 -5.11 -6.07
N ARG A 33 9.07 -5.20 -5.61
CA ARG A 33 8.74 -5.76 -4.28
C ARG A 33 9.11 -7.24 -4.18
N SER A 34 8.78 -8.01 -5.20
CA SER A 34 9.11 -9.44 -5.26
C SER A 34 10.63 -9.66 -5.21
N ALA A 35 11.40 -8.84 -5.94
CA ALA A 35 12.87 -8.88 -5.88
C ALA A 35 13.40 -8.43 -4.52
N SER A 36 12.84 -7.37 -3.93
CA SER A 36 13.25 -6.87 -2.61
C SER A 36 13.01 -7.88 -1.49
N ALA A 37 11.98 -8.71 -1.60
CA ALA A 37 11.70 -9.77 -0.63
C ALA A 37 12.86 -10.78 -0.53
N ALA A 38 13.61 -11.02 -1.61
CA ALA A 38 14.77 -11.91 -1.58
C ALA A 38 15.97 -11.34 -0.78
N TYR A 39 15.96 -10.04 -0.48
CA TYR A 39 17.02 -9.35 0.27
C TYR A 39 16.53 -8.84 1.63
N ALA A 40 15.34 -9.26 2.09
CA ALA A 40 14.71 -8.66 3.25
C ALA A 40 15.49 -8.89 4.56
N ASP A 41 16.26 -9.98 4.70
CA ASP A 41 17.15 -10.21 5.85
C ASP A 41 18.14 -9.06 6.06
N PHE A 42 18.77 -8.61 4.98
CA PHE A 42 19.74 -7.51 5.02
C PHE A 42 19.10 -6.19 5.49
N PHE A 43 17.81 -6.03 5.23
CA PHE A 43 17.07 -4.83 5.62
C PHE A 43 16.41 -4.95 7.00
N ALA A 44 16.11 -6.15 7.48
CA ALA A 44 15.47 -6.38 8.77
C ALA A 44 16.31 -5.87 9.95
N GLU A 45 17.65 -5.86 9.81
CA GLU A 45 18.57 -5.35 10.83
C GLU A 45 18.68 -3.82 10.89
N ARG A 46 18.04 -3.11 9.96
CA ARG A 46 18.15 -1.65 9.85
C ARG A 46 17.17 -0.96 10.79
N VAL A 47 17.66 0.10 11.44
CA VAL A 47 16.89 0.84 12.46
C VAL A 47 15.62 1.49 11.92
N GLU A 48 15.61 1.81 10.62
CA GLU A 48 14.48 2.39 9.90
C GLU A 48 13.28 1.44 9.84
N PHE A 49 13.50 0.12 9.94
CA PHE A 49 12.46 -0.89 9.85
C PHE A 49 12.14 -1.56 11.19
N ASN A 50 12.81 -1.18 12.28
CA ASN A 50 12.56 -1.73 13.62
C ASN A 50 11.09 -1.65 14.04
N SER A 51 10.40 -0.55 13.71
CA SER A 51 8.98 -0.40 14.05
C SER A 51 8.09 -1.40 13.31
N VAL A 52 8.39 -1.67 12.04
CA VAL A 52 7.67 -2.62 11.18
C VAL A 52 7.90 -4.04 11.67
N VAL A 53 9.16 -4.42 11.89
CA VAL A 53 9.56 -5.73 12.44
C VAL A 53 8.90 -5.97 13.79
N TYR A 54 9.02 -5.01 14.70
CA TYR A 54 8.50 -5.15 16.06
C TYR A 54 6.97 -5.25 16.08
N SER A 55 6.28 -4.46 15.27
CA SER A 55 4.81 -4.52 15.19
C SER A 55 4.33 -5.88 14.69
N PHE A 56 5.00 -6.45 13.68
CA PHE A 56 4.62 -7.78 13.18
C PHE A 56 5.01 -8.91 14.13
N GLN A 57 6.13 -8.78 14.85
CA GLN A 57 6.48 -9.71 15.91
C GLN A 57 5.44 -9.70 17.03
N GLN A 58 4.97 -8.54 17.48
CA GLN A 58 3.88 -8.45 18.45
C GLN A 58 2.59 -9.14 17.97
N LEU A 59 2.27 -9.06 16.68
CA LEU A 59 1.13 -9.78 16.11
C LEU A 59 1.32 -11.30 16.23
N LYS A 60 2.53 -11.82 15.91
CA LYS A 60 2.86 -13.24 16.06
C LYS A 60 2.79 -13.70 17.51
N ASP A 61 3.35 -12.92 18.43
CA ASP A 61 3.31 -13.21 19.86
C ASP A 61 1.85 -13.28 20.37
N GLY A 62 0.99 -12.38 19.88
CA GLY A 62 -0.44 -12.40 20.17
C GLY A 62 -1.17 -13.64 19.63
N ILE A 63 -0.79 -14.08 18.43
CA ILE A 63 -1.32 -15.31 17.84
C ILE A 63 -0.86 -16.53 18.66
N ALA A 64 0.40 -16.58 19.07
CA ALA A 64 0.94 -17.65 19.89
C ALA A 64 0.21 -17.78 21.23
N LEU A 65 -0.04 -16.64 21.93
CA LEU A 65 -0.85 -16.63 23.15
C LEU A 65 -2.25 -17.20 22.93
N LEU A 66 -2.91 -16.82 21.83
CA LEU A 66 -4.24 -17.32 21.48
C LEU A 66 -4.23 -18.84 21.22
N GLU A 67 -3.15 -19.37 20.65
CA GLU A 67 -2.98 -20.80 20.40
C GLU A 67 -2.72 -21.59 21.68
N ASP A 68 -2.02 -21.00 22.64
CA ASP A 68 -1.80 -21.55 23.98
C ASP A 68 -3.05 -21.44 24.89
N GLY A 69 -4.16 -20.89 24.39
CA GLY A 69 -5.41 -20.71 25.14
C GLY A 69 -5.35 -19.57 26.16
N VAL A 70 -4.36 -18.68 26.04
CA VAL A 70 -4.20 -17.48 26.87
C VAL A 70 -4.87 -16.31 26.16
N ASP A 71 -5.61 -15.47 26.90
CA ASP A 71 -6.20 -14.26 26.34
C ASP A 71 -5.11 -13.20 26.04
N PRO A 72 -4.83 -12.88 24.77
CA PRO A 72 -3.78 -11.92 24.39
C PRO A 72 -4.12 -10.48 24.82
N PHE A 73 -5.38 -10.17 25.13
CA PHE A 73 -5.81 -8.83 25.54
C PHE A 73 -5.66 -8.55 27.03
N VAL A 74 -5.44 -9.60 27.84
CA VAL A 74 -5.13 -9.46 29.27
C VAL A 74 -3.74 -8.84 29.46
N THR A 75 -2.81 -9.20 28.58
CA THR A 75 -1.52 -8.51 28.48
C THR A 75 -1.73 -7.15 27.83
N LYS A 76 -1.47 -6.05 28.55
CA LYS A 76 -1.63 -4.65 28.08
C LYS A 76 -0.83 -4.26 26.82
N ASN A 77 -0.17 -5.21 26.17
CA ASN A 77 0.73 -5.02 25.03
C ASN A 77 0.05 -5.36 23.68
N MET A 78 -1.20 -5.85 23.69
CA MET A 78 -1.91 -6.20 22.45
C MET A 78 -2.72 -5.01 21.93
N HIS A 79 -2.24 -4.40 20.86
CA HIS A 79 -2.87 -3.24 20.21
C HIS A 79 -3.64 -3.59 18.93
N PHE A 80 -3.58 -4.84 18.49
CA PHE A 80 -4.26 -5.31 17.29
C PHE A 80 -5.72 -5.65 17.57
N LEU A 81 -6.60 -5.43 16.59
CA LEU A 81 -8.01 -5.81 16.72
C LEU A 81 -8.13 -7.36 16.78
N PRO A 82 -9.08 -7.91 17.55
CA PRO A 82 -9.32 -9.37 17.60
C PRO A 82 -9.52 -10.01 16.23
N LEU A 83 -10.18 -9.29 15.31
CA LEU A 83 -10.40 -9.74 13.94
C LEU A 83 -9.07 -9.87 13.17
N THR A 84 -8.14 -8.93 13.38
CA THR A 84 -6.80 -8.97 12.77
C THR A 84 -6.04 -10.21 13.25
N LEU A 85 -6.06 -10.53 14.56
CA LEU A 85 -5.44 -11.74 15.08
C LEU A 85 -6.02 -13.00 14.45
N HIS A 86 -7.35 -13.12 14.38
CA HIS A 86 -7.98 -14.32 13.81
C HIS A 86 -7.67 -14.48 12.33
N PHE A 87 -7.69 -13.37 11.58
CA PHE A 87 -7.35 -13.36 10.17
C PHE A 87 -5.90 -13.79 9.94
N PHE A 88 -4.94 -13.17 10.62
CA PHE A 88 -3.52 -13.51 10.46
C PHE A 88 -3.16 -14.88 11.02
N ARG A 89 -3.80 -15.34 12.10
CA ARG A 89 -3.68 -16.72 12.58
C ARG A 89 -4.08 -17.72 11.50
N HIS A 90 -5.26 -17.54 10.91
CA HIS A 90 -5.72 -18.42 9.85
C HIS A 90 -4.81 -18.37 8.61
N LEU A 91 -4.38 -17.16 8.24
CA LEU A 91 -3.51 -16.94 7.08
C LEU A 91 -2.12 -17.57 7.26
N LEU A 92 -1.47 -17.36 8.41
CA LEU A 92 -0.15 -17.91 8.72
C LEU A 92 -0.18 -19.44 8.82
N ASN A 93 -1.23 -20.00 9.43
CA ASN A 93 -1.32 -21.45 9.63
C ASN A 93 -1.77 -22.23 8.38
N THR A 94 -2.59 -21.62 7.52
CA THR A 94 -3.21 -22.32 6.38
C THR A 94 -2.51 -22.00 5.07
N PHE A 95 -2.11 -20.74 4.87
CA PHE A 95 -1.58 -20.25 3.59
C PHE A 95 -0.39 -19.29 3.79
N PRO A 96 0.72 -19.73 4.41
CA PRO A 96 1.88 -18.88 4.67
C PRO A 96 2.46 -18.24 3.38
N SER A 97 2.40 -18.97 2.25
CA SER A 97 2.85 -18.48 0.95
C SER A 97 2.01 -17.32 0.39
N LEU A 98 0.82 -17.05 0.92
CA LEU A 98 -0.02 -15.93 0.50
C LEU A 98 0.32 -14.61 1.20
N ILE A 99 1.18 -14.61 2.21
CA ILE A 99 1.54 -13.39 2.97
C ILE A 99 2.22 -12.36 2.06
N LEU A 100 3.24 -12.76 1.31
CA LEU A 100 3.94 -11.87 0.37
C LEU A 100 2.99 -11.29 -0.70
N PRO A 101 2.24 -12.09 -1.49
CA PRO A 101 1.35 -11.54 -2.50
C PRO A 101 0.22 -10.70 -1.87
N LEU A 102 -0.25 -11.01 -0.66
CA LEU A 102 -1.21 -10.18 0.06
C LEU A 102 -0.64 -8.79 0.37
N PHE A 103 0.57 -8.71 0.93
CA PHE A 103 1.18 -7.40 1.22
C PHE A 103 1.46 -6.60 -0.04
N ILE A 104 1.98 -7.24 -1.11
CA ILE A 104 2.16 -6.58 -2.41
C ILE A 104 0.82 -6.05 -2.94
N PHE A 105 -0.24 -6.85 -2.86
CA PHE A 105 -1.58 -6.44 -3.29
C PHE A 105 -2.08 -5.23 -2.49
N LEU A 106 -1.97 -5.25 -1.16
CA LEU A 106 -2.38 -4.14 -0.30
C LEU A 106 -1.60 -2.85 -0.60
N ASP A 107 -0.29 -2.96 -0.83
CA ASP A 107 0.56 -1.82 -1.18
C ASP A 107 0.16 -1.20 -2.52
N VAL A 108 -0.03 -2.02 -3.56
CA VAL A 108 -0.43 -1.55 -4.89
C VAL A 108 -1.85 -0.98 -4.85
N ALA A 109 -2.78 -1.63 -4.13
CA ALA A 109 -4.13 -1.13 -3.94
C ALA A 109 -4.11 0.23 -3.23
N THR A 110 -3.28 0.39 -2.20
CA THR A 110 -3.11 1.66 -1.48
C THR A 110 -2.55 2.74 -2.40
N ALA A 111 -1.55 2.42 -3.23
CA ALA A 111 -1.00 3.34 -4.22
C ALA A 111 -2.08 3.85 -5.20
N LEU A 112 -2.94 2.95 -5.68
CA LEU A 112 -4.06 3.29 -6.57
C LEU A 112 -5.11 4.16 -5.87
N MET A 113 -5.50 3.81 -4.65
CA MET A 113 -6.48 4.57 -3.87
C MET A 113 -5.99 5.98 -3.57
N ILE A 114 -4.73 6.14 -3.14
CA ILE A 114 -4.14 7.45 -2.87
C ILE A 114 -4.01 8.27 -4.16
N SER A 115 -3.61 7.64 -5.26
CA SER A 115 -3.58 8.27 -6.58
C SER A 115 -4.95 8.83 -6.98
N GLN A 116 -6.00 8.01 -6.91
CA GLN A 116 -7.38 8.43 -7.19
C GLN A 116 -7.86 9.54 -6.26
N ALA A 117 -7.56 9.44 -4.97
CA ALA A 117 -7.91 10.46 -3.99
C ALA A 117 -7.22 11.79 -4.32
N ALA A 118 -5.92 11.76 -4.64
CA ALA A 118 -5.16 12.95 -5.02
C ALA A 118 -5.71 13.59 -6.30
N GLY A 119 -6.02 12.80 -7.33
CA GLY A 119 -6.68 13.28 -8.53
C GLY A 119 -8.03 13.92 -8.23
N THR A 120 -8.86 13.28 -7.41
CA THR A 120 -10.17 13.81 -7.01
C THR A 120 -10.05 15.16 -6.29
N VAL A 121 -9.10 15.29 -5.38
CA VAL A 121 -8.82 16.56 -4.67
C VAL A 121 -8.29 17.61 -5.65
N TRP A 122 -7.38 17.25 -6.55
CA TRP A 122 -6.79 18.19 -7.50
C TRP A 122 -7.83 18.76 -8.47
N ARG A 123 -8.70 17.90 -9.02
CA ARG A 123 -9.81 18.32 -9.89
C ARG A 123 -10.69 19.37 -9.21
N ARG A 124 -10.96 19.21 -7.92
CA ARG A 124 -11.78 20.16 -7.13
C ARG A 124 -11.10 21.51 -6.89
N VAL A 125 -9.77 21.55 -6.77
CA VAL A 125 -9.03 22.76 -6.38
C VAL A 125 -8.46 23.53 -7.58
N LYS A 126 -7.94 22.83 -8.60
CA LYS A 126 -7.21 23.41 -9.74
C LYS A 126 -7.82 23.08 -11.11
N GLY A 127 -8.86 22.25 -11.15
CA GLY A 127 -9.48 21.77 -12.40
C GLY A 127 -8.79 20.54 -13.01
N ASP A 128 -9.26 20.12 -14.18
CA ASP A 128 -8.92 18.80 -14.75
C ASP A 128 -7.60 18.76 -15.52
N LYS A 129 -7.04 19.92 -15.91
CA LYS A 129 -5.89 20.03 -16.84
C LYS A 129 -4.64 19.26 -16.40
N GLU A 130 -4.45 19.05 -15.10
CA GLU A 130 -3.28 18.37 -14.54
C GLU A 130 -3.61 17.16 -13.64
N ALA A 131 -4.89 16.84 -13.45
CA ALA A 131 -5.30 15.82 -12.49
C ALA A 131 -4.65 14.45 -12.79
N GLN A 132 -4.60 14.04 -14.06
CA GLN A 132 -4.00 12.78 -14.46
C GLN A 132 -2.49 12.72 -14.22
N ARG A 133 -1.79 13.86 -14.35
CA ARG A 133 -0.35 13.94 -14.05
C ARG A 133 -0.10 13.80 -12.55
N ILE A 134 -0.95 14.43 -11.73
CA ILE A 134 -0.88 14.31 -10.27
C ILE A 134 -1.20 12.88 -9.82
N GLU A 135 -2.25 12.25 -10.37
CA GLU A 135 -2.56 10.84 -10.13
C GLU A 135 -1.35 9.95 -10.41
N THR A 136 -0.70 10.13 -11.57
CA THR A 136 0.48 9.34 -11.98
C THR A 136 1.68 9.61 -11.07
N LEU A 137 1.93 10.87 -10.72
CA LEU A 137 3.02 11.26 -9.83
C LEU A 137 2.84 10.64 -8.45
N VAL A 138 1.66 10.78 -7.86
CA VAL A 138 1.33 10.26 -6.52
C VAL A 138 1.43 8.74 -6.50
N PHE A 139 0.93 8.07 -7.54
CA PHE A 139 1.11 6.63 -7.68
C PHE A 139 2.59 6.25 -7.67
N ASN A 140 3.40 6.89 -8.52
CA ASN A 140 4.82 6.56 -8.64
C ASN A 140 5.59 6.85 -7.33
N LEU A 141 5.29 7.97 -6.67
CA LEU A 141 5.92 8.34 -5.40
C LEU A 141 5.64 7.32 -4.30
N TYR A 142 4.41 6.79 -4.22
CA TYR A 142 4.08 5.75 -3.26
C TYR A 142 4.59 4.38 -3.69
N ALA A 143 4.29 3.95 -4.91
CA ALA A 143 4.59 2.62 -5.42
C ALA A 143 6.11 2.34 -5.46
N PHE A 144 6.93 3.37 -5.71
CA PHE A 144 8.39 3.25 -5.72
C PHE A 144 9.06 3.83 -4.47
N ASN A 145 8.31 4.02 -3.39
CA ASN A 145 8.88 4.41 -2.10
C ASN A 145 9.71 3.25 -1.53
N PRO A 146 11.04 3.43 -1.32
CA PRO A 146 11.92 2.35 -0.86
C PRO A 146 11.50 1.79 0.50
N ILE A 147 10.95 2.62 1.39
CA ILE A 147 10.46 2.17 2.71
C ILE A 147 9.30 1.19 2.54
N THR A 148 8.33 1.47 1.66
CA THR A 148 7.18 0.59 1.42
C THR A 148 7.59 -0.73 0.76
N ILE A 149 8.50 -0.66 -0.21
CA ILE A 149 9.03 -1.82 -0.93
C ILE A 149 9.72 -2.76 0.04
N VAL A 150 10.64 -2.23 0.85
CA VAL A 150 11.44 -3.03 1.78
C VAL A 150 10.59 -3.56 2.93
N SER A 151 9.66 -2.75 3.46
CA SER A 151 8.73 -3.18 4.51
C SER A 151 7.88 -4.38 4.07
N THR A 152 7.42 -4.39 2.81
CA THR A 152 6.68 -5.53 2.24
C THR A 152 7.52 -6.81 2.26
N GLY A 153 8.81 -6.70 1.89
CA GLY A 153 9.74 -7.83 1.94
C GLY A 153 9.96 -8.35 3.36
N ILE A 154 10.25 -7.45 4.29
CA ILE A 154 10.51 -7.77 5.71
C ILE A 154 9.32 -8.50 6.35
N LEU A 155 8.10 -7.97 6.16
CA LEU A 155 6.88 -8.56 6.70
C LEU A 155 6.58 -9.95 6.13
N SER A 156 7.06 -10.25 4.93
CA SER A 156 6.90 -11.56 4.30
C SER A 156 7.90 -12.62 4.79
N MET A 157 9.07 -12.18 5.27
CA MET A 157 10.11 -13.06 5.79
C MET A 157 9.80 -13.59 7.18
N THR A 158 8.96 -12.89 7.93
CA THR A 158 8.65 -13.25 9.31
C THR A 158 7.61 -14.38 9.41
N VAL A 159 7.34 -15.10 8.31
CA VAL A 159 6.44 -16.25 8.25
C VAL A 159 7.19 -17.52 8.59
#